data_AF-A0A0P8CF71-F1
#
_entry.id   AF-A0A0P8CF71-F1
#
_cell.length_a   1.000
_cell.length_b   1.000
_cell.length_c   1.000
_cell.angle_alpha   90.00
_cell.angle_beta   90.00
_cell.angle_gamma   90.00
#
_symmetry.space_group_name_H-M   'P 1'
#
loop_
_entity.id
_entity.type
_entity.pdbx_description
1 polymer ?
#
loop_
_entity_poly.entity_id
_entity_poly.type
_entity_poly.pdbx_seq_one_letter_code
_entity_poly.pdbx_strand_id
1 'polypeptide(L)'
;MDRDHATDGHRGFRKLKSRLPTNKYPSLSTPQPAPFRRGCALAKALFSIGYLGNDENPGTPVGVCMIVCMAPTIPLPDARSFATLVTDVRPGRLSPDAEATARNDSGGVRDLGHYVRPNTLSDAVAALQARPGMRILAGGTDVYPMLGDAVRDADLLDITGVSGLREITSGPEGIRIGALATWTDVQRADLGSGFRALQEAGREVGSPQIQNAATVAGNVCNASPAADGTAALLALGAEVEVVGPAGTRRVALADFVTGVRQVALAPAEIVSALHLPPHAGLSAFVKLGARKYLVISIAMVAAHVARDAQGRIARAAVAVGSCAPVARRQRALEAALIGARADDLADAVRPDLLEG
;
A
#
# COMPACT_ATOMS: atom_id res chain seq x y z
N MET A 1 -54.63 -25.25 -77.70
CA MET A 1 -53.31 -25.57 -78.26
C MET A 1 -52.61 -24.23 -78.37
N ASP A 2 -51.71 -23.82 -77.50
CA ASP A 2 -50.64 -24.58 -76.83
C ASP A 2 -50.36 -24.02 -75.41
N ARG A 3 -49.68 -24.80 -74.56
CA ARG A 3 -49.52 -24.54 -73.11
C ARG A 3 -48.17 -23.89 -72.72
N ASP A 4 -48.24 -23.16 -71.60
CA ASP A 4 -47.42 -23.28 -70.37
C ASP A 4 -46.43 -22.18 -69.90
N HIS A 5 -46.60 -21.86 -68.59
CA HIS A 5 -45.67 -21.41 -67.53
C HIS A 5 -45.39 -19.90 -67.36
N ALA A 6 -45.96 -19.24 -66.32
CA ALA A 6 -45.51 -19.14 -64.90
C ALA A 6 -44.40 -18.07 -64.73
N THR A 7 -44.39 -17.10 -63.81
CA THR A 7 -45.13 -16.83 -62.56
C THR A 7 -45.12 -15.32 -62.26
N ASP A 8 -46.15 -14.91 -61.54
CA ASP A 8 -46.61 -13.59 -61.11
C ASP A 8 -45.89 -13.06 -59.83
N GLY A 9 -46.13 -11.81 -59.44
CA GLY A 9 -46.16 -11.49 -58.01
C GLY A 9 -45.44 -10.24 -57.52
N HIS A 10 -45.88 -9.08 -57.99
CA HIS A 10 -45.94 -7.76 -57.33
C HIS A 10 -45.35 -7.48 -55.92
N ARG A 11 -44.69 -6.30 -55.88
CA ARG A 11 -44.76 -5.20 -54.88
C ARG A 11 -44.25 -5.51 -53.47
N GLY A 12 -43.12 -4.93 -53.09
CA GLY A 12 -43.05 -3.55 -52.61
C GLY A 12 -42.16 -3.58 -51.36
N PHE A 13 -41.40 -2.57 -50.96
CA PHE A 13 -41.58 -1.15 -51.08
C PHE A 13 -40.19 -0.51 -50.89
N ARG A 14 -39.94 0.52 -51.70
CA ARG A 14 -39.15 1.72 -51.42
C ARG A 14 -37.70 1.53 -50.92
N LYS A 15 -36.72 1.83 -51.78
CA LYS A 15 -36.24 3.21 -52.10
C LYS A 15 -35.56 3.85 -50.88
N LEU A 16 -34.38 4.41 -50.98
CA LEU A 16 -33.43 4.57 -52.08
C LEU A 16 -32.26 5.34 -51.44
N LYS A 17 -31.02 4.99 -51.81
CA LYS A 17 -29.90 5.91 -52.14
C LYS A 17 -29.49 6.97 -51.10
N SER A 18 -28.22 7.30 -50.92
CA SER A 18 -27.00 6.94 -51.63
C SER A 18 -25.86 7.64 -50.91
N ARG A 19 -24.88 6.85 -50.47
CA ARG A 19 -23.45 7.01 -50.73
C ARG A 19 -22.91 8.44 -50.98
N LEU A 20 -22.34 9.00 -49.91
CA LEU A 20 -21.02 9.66 -49.74
C LEU A 20 -20.75 10.98 -50.51
N PRO A 21 -20.17 12.00 -49.83
CA PRO A 21 -18.71 11.99 -49.61
C PRO A 21 -18.21 12.48 -48.23
N THR A 22 -16.90 12.31 -48.10
CA THR A 22 -15.94 12.46 -47.00
C THR A 22 -15.97 13.71 -46.11
N ASN A 23 -15.78 13.44 -44.81
CA ASN A 23 -14.92 14.08 -43.80
C ASN A 23 -15.06 15.60 -43.53
N LYS A 24 -15.57 15.96 -42.34
CA LYS A 24 -15.03 17.03 -41.46
C LYS A 24 -15.75 17.16 -40.10
N TYR A 25 -14.94 17.20 -39.03
CA TYR A 25 -15.16 17.66 -37.63
C TYR A 25 -15.86 16.73 -36.61
N PRO A 26 -15.65 16.89 -35.28
CA PRO A 26 -14.51 17.44 -34.53
C PRO A 26 -14.03 16.52 -33.37
N SER A 27 -12.94 16.90 -32.71
CA SER A 27 -12.37 16.28 -31.51
C SER A 27 -13.40 16.06 -30.39
N LEU A 28 -13.48 14.82 -29.89
CA LEU A 28 -14.18 14.49 -28.65
C LEU A 28 -13.51 15.20 -27.47
N SER A 29 -14.31 15.97 -26.74
CA SER A 29 -13.94 16.63 -25.50
C SER A 29 -13.51 15.60 -24.45
N THR A 30 -12.37 15.86 -23.82
CA THR A 30 -11.96 15.18 -22.58
C THR A 30 -12.99 15.44 -21.48
N PRO A 31 -13.45 14.41 -20.75
CA PRO A 31 -14.35 14.61 -19.62
C PRO A 31 -13.62 15.38 -18.51
N GLN A 32 -14.22 16.50 -18.09
CA GLN A 32 -13.77 17.26 -16.93
C GLN A 32 -13.84 16.39 -15.65
N PRO A 33 -12.82 16.40 -14.78
CA PRO A 33 -12.87 15.67 -13.52
C PRO A 33 -13.92 16.28 -12.59
N ALA A 34 -14.73 15.40 -11.97
CA ALA A 34 -15.76 15.77 -11.02
C ALA A 34 -15.17 16.51 -9.79
N PRO A 35 -15.90 17.47 -9.19
CA PRO A 35 -15.37 18.28 -8.08
C PRO A 35 -15.15 17.44 -6.82
N PHE A 36 -13.92 17.51 -6.28
CA PHE A 36 -13.53 16.89 -5.01
C PHE A 36 -14.30 17.48 -3.81
N ARG A 37 -14.89 16.63 -2.96
CA ARG A 37 -15.65 17.00 -1.74
C ARG A 37 -14.83 17.91 -0.79
N ARG A 38 -15.53 18.84 -0.13
CA ARG A 38 -15.01 19.95 0.72
C ARG A 38 -14.31 19.56 2.05
N GLY A 39 -13.77 18.34 2.18
CA GLY A 39 -13.43 17.76 3.50
C GLY A 39 -12.01 17.94 4.05
N CYS A 40 -11.02 18.44 3.28
CA CYS A 40 -9.65 18.53 3.80
C CYS A 40 -8.88 19.72 3.19
N ALA A 41 -9.06 20.91 3.77
CA ALA A 41 -8.33 22.12 3.36
C ALA A 41 -6.83 22.01 3.63
N LEU A 42 -6.44 21.33 4.72
CA LEU A 42 -5.03 21.14 5.12
C LEU A 42 -4.24 20.30 4.10
N ALA A 43 -4.81 19.20 3.62
CA ALA A 43 -4.18 18.40 2.57
C ALA A 43 -4.14 19.15 1.23
N LYS A 44 -5.21 19.87 0.87
CA LYS A 44 -5.21 20.72 -0.34
C LYS A 44 -4.14 21.81 -0.28
N ALA A 45 -3.97 22.47 0.86
CA ALA A 45 -2.96 23.50 1.07
C ALA A 45 -1.54 22.91 0.91
N LEU A 46 -1.26 21.77 1.53
CA LEU A 46 0.02 21.07 1.37
C LEU A 46 0.32 20.69 -0.10
N PHE A 47 -0.70 20.29 -0.86
CA PHE A 47 -0.51 19.93 -2.29
C PHE A 47 -0.44 21.14 -3.23
N SER A 48 -1.12 22.25 -2.93
CA SER A 48 -1.08 23.46 -3.76
C SER A 48 0.23 24.25 -3.62
N ILE A 49 0.90 24.14 -2.48
CA ILE A 49 2.17 24.85 -2.22
C ILE A 49 3.35 24.19 -2.94
N GLY A 50 3.32 22.87 -3.18
CA GLY A 50 4.35 22.17 -3.95
C GLY A 50 4.30 22.41 -5.48
N TYR A 51 3.28 23.11 -6.00
CA TYR A 51 3.08 23.31 -7.44
C TYR A 51 3.33 24.75 -7.93
N LEU A 52 3.65 25.69 -7.02
CA LEU A 52 3.96 27.08 -7.36
C LEU A 52 5.42 27.38 -7.00
N GLY A 53 6.32 26.82 -7.81
CA GLY A 53 7.77 27.02 -7.67
C GLY A 53 8.50 26.54 -8.90
N ASN A 54 8.14 27.07 -10.08
CA ASN A 54 8.94 26.96 -11.29
C ASN A 54 8.92 28.32 -12.00
N ASP A 55 9.75 29.23 -11.51
CA ASP A 55 10.36 30.26 -12.34
C ASP A 55 11.88 30.02 -12.34
N GLU A 56 12.36 29.67 -13.53
CA GLU A 56 13.71 29.83 -14.09
C GLU A 56 14.93 29.74 -13.16
N ASN A 57 15.52 28.54 -13.04
CA ASN A 57 16.99 28.39 -12.98
C ASN A 57 17.44 26.96 -13.40
N PRO A 58 18.15 26.76 -14.52
CA PRO A 58 18.60 25.45 -14.97
C PRO A 58 19.93 25.11 -14.31
N GLY A 59 19.93 24.38 -13.20
CA GLY A 59 21.21 24.19 -12.50
C GLY A 59 21.33 23.21 -11.34
N THR A 60 20.44 22.23 -11.15
CA THR A 60 20.75 21.06 -10.29
C THR A 60 19.73 19.95 -10.50
N PRO A 61 20.11 18.72 -10.91
CA PRO A 61 19.16 17.62 -11.03
C PRO A 61 18.88 17.03 -9.65
N VAL A 62 17.74 17.39 -9.05
CA VAL A 62 17.15 16.64 -7.93
C VAL A 62 16.46 15.40 -8.50
N GLY A 63 17.26 14.49 -9.04
CA GLY A 63 16.84 13.30 -9.78
C GLY A 63 17.19 12.01 -9.06
N VAL A 64 17.08 11.96 -7.73
CA VAL A 64 17.51 10.79 -6.93
C VAL A 64 16.41 10.40 -5.93
N CYS A 65 15.31 9.84 -6.44
CA CYS A 65 14.44 8.94 -5.65
C CYS A 65 13.54 8.01 -6.51
N MET A 66 13.54 8.15 -7.84
CA MET A 66 12.70 7.30 -8.71
C MET A 66 13.30 5.94 -9.08
N ILE A 67 14.62 5.73 -8.92
CA ILE A 67 15.31 4.60 -9.56
C ILE A 67 15.45 3.35 -8.68
N VAL A 68 15.22 3.42 -7.36
CA VAL A 68 15.50 2.27 -6.47
C VAL A 68 14.33 1.26 -6.35
N CYS A 69 13.18 1.51 -6.97
CA CYS A 69 11.99 0.63 -6.83
C CYS A 69 11.53 -0.09 -8.11
N MET A 70 12.30 -0.08 -9.20
CA MET A 70 11.93 -0.77 -10.44
C MET A 70 12.85 -1.97 -10.70
N ALA A 71 12.40 -3.16 -10.32
CA ALA A 71 12.80 -4.40 -10.99
C ALA A 71 12.08 -4.49 -12.36
N PRO A 72 12.67 -5.10 -13.40
CA PRO A 72 12.23 -4.91 -14.78
C PRO A 72 10.86 -5.54 -15.06
N THR A 73 10.04 -4.80 -15.79
CA THR A 73 8.77 -5.24 -16.39
C THR A 73 8.96 -6.50 -17.22
N ILE A 74 8.38 -7.61 -16.77
CA ILE A 74 8.15 -8.81 -17.59
C ILE A 74 7.03 -8.47 -18.59
N PRO A 75 7.21 -8.69 -19.92
CA PRO A 75 6.15 -8.47 -20.90
C PRO A 75 5.03 -9.51 -20.72
N LEU A 76 3.79 -9.05 -20.59
CA LEU A 76 2.60 -9.91 -20.61
C LEU A 76 2.33 -10.38 -22.05
N PRO A 77 2.02 -11.67 -22.28
CA PRO A 77 1.54 -12.14 -23.58
C PRO A 77 0.12 -11.62 -23.87
N ASP A 78 -0.21 -11.58 -25.16
CA ASP A 78 -1.42 -10.93 -25.69
C ASP A 78 -2.75 -11.52 -25.19
N ALA A 79 -3.80 -10.71 -25.30
CA ALA A 79 -5.15 -10.99 -24.79
C ALA A 79 -5.93 -12.06 -25.59
N ARG A 80 -5.32 -12.82 -26.50
CA ARG A 80 -6.01 -13.90 -27.25
C ARG A 80 -5.76 -15.29 -26.68
N SER A 81 -4.82 -15.47 -25.75
CA SER A 81 -4.56 -16.77 -25.09
C SER A 81 -5.41 -17.04 -23.84
N PHE A 82 -6.27 -16.10 -23.41
CA PHE A 82 -7.05 -16.22 -22.17
C PHE A 82 -8.43 -16.90 -22.31
N ALA A 83 -8.84 -17.25 -23.53
CA ALA A 83 -10.20 -17.72 -23.82
C ALA A 83 -10.24 -19.20 -24.23
N THR A 84 -9.60 -20.11 -23.50
CA THR A 84 -9.90 -21.56 -23.60
C THR A 84 -9.51 -22.34 -22.33
N LEU A 85 -9.74 -21.79 -21.13
CA LEU A 85 -9.47 -22.54 -19.90
C LEU A 85 -10.31 -22.10 -18.69
N VAL A 86 -11.59 -21.81 -18.90
CA VAL A 86 -12.57 -21.63 -17.82
C VAL A 86 -13.88 -22.31 -18.17
N THR A 87 -13.86 -23.64 -18.23
CA THR A 87 -15.03 -24.48 -17.95
C THR A 87 -14.53 -25.80 -17.39
N ASP A 88 -15.06 -26.15 -16.22
CA ASP A 88 -14.91 -27.42 -15.48
C ASP A 88 -13.76 -27.50 -14.46
N VAL A 89 -13.99 -26.92 -13.28
CA VAL A 89 -13.33 -27.33 -12.03
C VAL A 89 -14.35 -28.14 -11.23
N ARG A 90 -14.26 -29.47 -11.31
CA ARG A 90 -14.85 -30.38 -10.31
C ARG A 90 -13.77 -30.83 -9.33
N PRO A 91 -14.09 -31.02 -8.04
CA PRO A 91 -13.11 -31.46 -7.06
C PRO A 91 -12.87 -32.98 -7.20
N GLY A 92 -11.61 -33.37 -7.40
CA GLY A 92 -11.17 -34.76 -7.18
C GLY A 92 -10.59 -35.47 -8.40
N ARG A 93 -9.27 -35.33 -8.59
CA ARG A 93 -8.25 -36.34 -8.98
C ARG A 93 -7.06 -35.59 -9.61
N LEU A 94 -5.89 -35.69 -8.98
CA LEU A 94 -4.62 -35.33 -9.62
C LEU A 94 -4.42 -36.26 -10.82
N SER A 95 -4.08 -35.72 -11.99
CA SER A 95 -3.69 -36.52 -13.15
C SER A 95 -2.28 -37.10 -12.94
N PRO A 96 -1.95 -38.30 -13.49
CA PRO A 96 -0.70 -39.01 -13.19
C PRO A 96 0.56 -38.46 -13.91
N ASP A 97 0.50 -37.33 -14.60
CA ASP A 97 1.58 -36.92 -15.53
C ASP A 97 2.52 -35.84 -14.97
N ALA A 98 2.57 -35.67 -13.64
CA ALA A 98 3.55 -34.79 -12.98
C ALA A 98 4.89 -35.48 -12.64
N GLU A 99 5.08 -36.75 -13.03
CA GLU A 99 6.31 -37.52 -12.85
C GLU A 99 7.05 -37.77 -14.18
N ALA A 100 7.39 -36.73 -14.94
CA ALA A 100 8.30 -36.91 -16.08
C ALA A 100 8.96 -35.62 -16.58
N THR A 101 9.78 -34.95 -15.75
CA THR A 101 10.89 -34.12 -16.26
C THR A 101 11.90 -33.79 -15.15
N ALA A 102 12.51 -34.82 -14.59
CA ALA A 102 13.72 -34.68 -13.79
C ALA A 102 14.72 -35.76 -14.20
N ARG A 103 15.32 -35.60 -15.38
CA ARG A 103 16.54 -36.34 -15.73
C ARG A 103 17.57 -35.42 -16.40
N ASN A 104 18.70 -35.38 -15.72
CA ASN A 104 20.05 -34.98 -16.10
C ASN A 104 20.33 -33.47 -16.18
N ASP A 105 20.97 -32.95 -15.12
CA ASP A 105 22.33 -32.46 -15.28
C ASP A 105 23.16 -32.65 -13.99
N SER A 106 24.46 -32.80 -14.14
CA SER A 106 25.48 -33.23 -13.17
C SER A 106 25.39 -32.69 -11.72
N GLY A 107 25.19 -33.60 -10.75
CA GLY A 107 26.19 -33.88 -9.70
C GLY A 107 26.42 -32.89 -8.55
N GLY A 108 25.51 -31.97 -8.25
CA GLY A 108 25.53 -31.21 -6.99
C GLY A 108 24.14 -31.19 -6.37
N VAL A 109 23.98 -31.74 -5.16
CA VAL A 109 22.77 -31.51 -4.36
C VAL A 109 22.73 -30.00 -4.10
N ARG A 110 21.82 -29.29 -4.76
CA ARG A 110 21.59 -27.87 -4.43
C ARG A 110 21.03 -27.84 -3.02
N ASP A 111 21.73 -27.13 -2.14
CA ASP A 111 21.24 -26.84 -0.80
C ASP A 111 20.02 -25.92 -0.94
N LEU A 112 18.83 -26.44 -0.60
CA LEU A 112 17.59 -25.68 -0.67
C LEU A 112 17.50 -24.75 0.54
N GLY A 113 16.82 -23.61 0.38
CA GLY A 113 16.56 -22.70 1.49
C GLY A 113 15.75 -23.36 2.60
N HIS A 114 16.02 -23.00 3.85
CA HIS A 114 15.32 -23.55 4.99
C HIS A 114 14.03 -22.79 5.28
N TYR A 115 12.92 -23.53 5.34
CA TYR A 115 11.61 -22.98 5.69
C TYR A 115 11.17 -23.47 7.07
N VAL A 116 10.90 -22.54 7.98
CA VAL A 116 10.41 -22.82 9.33
C VAL A 116 9.11 -22.06 9.56
N ARG A 117 8.06 -22.74 10.02
CA ARG A 117 6.76 -22.15 10.34
C ARG A 117 6.36 -22.48 11.78
N PRO A 118 6.76 -21.67 12.78
CA PRO A 118 6.44 -21.88 14.18
C PRO A 118 4.96 -21.61 14.49
N ASN A 119 4.48 -22.16 15.61
CA ASN A 119 3.12 -21.93 16.11
C ASN A 119 3.07 -20.92 17.28
N THR A 120 4.23 -20.56 17.84
CA THR A 120 4.35 -19.60 18.95
C THR A 120 5.45 -18.57 18.68
N LEU A 121 5.35 -17.39 19.31
CA LEU A 121 6.41 -16.38 19.25
C LEU A 121 7.73 -16.88 19.83
N SER A 122 7.67 -17.69 20.90
CA SER A 122 8.87 -18.25 21.53
C SER A 122 9.61 -19.17 20.57
N ASP A 123 8.89 -20.04 19.85
CA ASP A 123 9.50 -20.93 18.84
C ASP A 123 10.08 -20.13 17.68
N ALA A 124 9.45 -19.02 17.30
CA ALA A 124 9.95 -18.13 16.26
C ALA A 124 11.27 -17.46 16.66
N VAL A 125 11.36 -16.92 17.88
CA VAL A 125 12.59 -16.34 18.41
C VAL A 125 13.68 -17.39 18.51
N ALA A 126 13.36 -18.59 19.03
CA ALA A 126 14.31 -19.70 19.11
C ALA A 126 14.85 -20.12 17.72
N ALA A 127 13.99 -20.13 16.70
CA ALA A 127 14.41 -20.41 15.32
C ALA A 127 15.40 -19.35 14.79
N LEU A 128 15.15 -18.06 15.06
CA LEU A 128 16.09 -16.99 14.67
C LEU A 128 17.42 -17.05 15.43
N GLN A 129 17.41 -17.51 16.69
CA GLN A 129 18.65 -17.73 17.45
C GLN A 129 19.44 -18.91 16.90
N ALA A 130 18.75 -20.02 16.57
CA ALA A 130 19.37 -21.21 16.01
C ALA A 130 19.93 -20.97 14.61
N ARG A 131 19.29 -20.09 13.82
CA ARG A 131 19.74 -19.69 12.50
C ARG A 131 19.66 -18.18 12.31
N PRO A 132 20.73 -17.44 12.64
CA PRO A 132 20.81 -16.02 12.34
C PRO A 132 20.70 -15.76 10.84
N GLY A 133 19.97 -14.71 10.45
CA GLY A 133 19.85 -14.28 9.05
C GLY A 133 18.62 -14.80 8.31
N MET A 134 17.78 -15.65 8.92
CA MET A 134 16.49 -16.02 8.32
C MET A 134 15.64 -14.77 8.08
N ARG A 135 15.00 -14.72 6.91
CA ARG A 135 14.07 -13.65 6.56
C ARG A 135 12.68 -13.97 7.12
N ILE A 136 12.16 -13.07 7.95
CA ILE A 136 10.81 -13.19 8.47
C ILE A 136 9.81 -12.97 7.34
N LEU A 137 8.87 -13.90 7.22
CA LEU A 137 7.79 -13.91 6.24
C LEU A 137 6.44 -13.81 6.95
N ALA A 138 5.61 -12.87 6.49
CA ALA A 138 4.21 -12.74 6.86
C ALA A 138 3.33 -12.80 5.60
N GLY A 139 2.76 -11.67 5.17
CA GLY A 139 1.93 -11.60 3.95
C GLY A 139 2.65 -11.88 2.63
N GLY A 140 3.99 -11.84 2.62
CA GLY A 140 4.83 -12.16 1.45
C GLY A 140 4.79 -11.16 0.30
N THR A 141 3.99 -10.10 0.38
CA THR A 141 3.74 -9.16 -0.73
C THR A 141 4.96 -8.32 -1.12
N ASP A 142 5.92 -8.14 -0.23
CA ASP A 142 7.22 -7.52 -0.53
C ASP A 142 8.34 -8.57 -0.66
N VAL A 143 8.27 -9.67 0.10
CA VAL A 143 9.32 -10.71 0.12
C VAL A 143 9.38 -11.45 -1.20
N TYR A 144 8.25 -11.90 -1.74
CA TYR A 144 8.25 -12.69 -2.97
C TYR A 144 8.70 -11.88 -4.20
N PRO A 145 8.22 -10.66 -4.45
CA PRO A 145 8.73 -9.86 -5.57
C PRO A 145 10.20 -9.48 -5.43
N MET A 146 10.68 -9.24 -4.20
CA MET A 146 12.08 -8.90 -3.94
C MET A 146 13.02 -10.09 -4.20
N LEU A 147 12.62 -11.31 -3.84
CA LEU A 147 13.45 -12.51 -4.04
C LEU A 147 13.35 -13.07 -5.47
N GLY A 148 12.20 -12.93 -6.13
CA GLY A 148 11.97 -13.56 -7.43
C GLY A 148 12.22 -15.06 -7.38
N ASP A 149 12.99 -15.59 -8.34
CA ASP A 149 13.32 -17.01 -8.41
C ASP A 149 14.18 -17.50 -7.23
N ALA A 150 14.94 -16.60 -6.58
CA ALA A 150 15.81 -16.93 -5.45
C ALA A 150 15.02 -17.28 -4.17
N VAL A 151 13.69 -17.15 -4.18
CA VAL A 151 12.85 -17.56 -3.05
C VAL A 151 13.04 -19.02 -2.67
N ARG A 152 13.35 -19.89 -3.64
CA ARG A 152 13.55 -21.34 -3.40
C ARG A 152 14.79 -21.65 -2.57
N ASP A 153 15.76 -20.75 -2.59
CA ASP A 153 17.05 -20.90 -1.92
C ASP A 153 17.13 -20.03 -0.65
N ALA A 154 16.05 -19.31 -0.31
CA ALA A 154 16.03 -18.40 0.82
C ALA A 154 15.68 -19.10 2.13
N ASP A 155 16.39 -18.73 3.20
CA ASP A 155 16.01 -19.10 4.56
C ASP A 155 14.85 -18.23 5.04
N LEU A 156 13.68 -18.84 5.24
CA LEU A 156 12.43 -18.18 5.55
C LEU A 156 11.85 -18.63 6.90
N LEU A 157 11.55 -17.66 7.75
CA LEU A 157 10.78 -17.86 8.98
C LEU A 157 9.36 -17.35 8.77
N ASP A 158 8.42 -18.24 8.47
CA ASP A 158 7.03 -17.92 8.24
C ASP A 158 6.26 -17.80 9.56
N ILE A 159 5.98 -16.58 9.99
CA ILE A 159 5.27 -16.32 11.25
C ILE A 159 3.75 -16.46 11.12
N THR A 160 3.19 -16.79 9.94
CA THR A 160 1.73 -16.95 9.76
C THR A 160 1.13 -18.10 10.55
N GLY A 161 1.96 -19.01 11.08
CA GLY A 161 1.54 -20.08 11.99
C GLY A 161 1.36 -19.63 13.44
N VAL A 162 1.89 -18.47 13.81
CA VAL A 162 1.91 -18.01 15.21
C VAL A 162 0.53 -17.49 15.63
N SER A 163 -0.03 -18.09 16.68
CA SER A 163 -1.31 -17.69 17.25
C SER A 163 -1.24 -16.34 18.00
N GLY A 164 -2.34 -15.58 18.04
CA GLY A 164 -2.42 -14.34 18.80
C GLY A 164 -1.72 -13.12 18.16
N LEU A 165 -1.26 -13.23 16.92
CA LEU A 165 -0.60 -12.14 16.20
C LEU A 165 -1.50 -11.41 15.19
N ARG A 166 -2.75 -11.81 14.97
CA ARG A 166 -3.62 -11.18 13.95
C ARG A 166 -4.64 -10.21 14.53
N GLU A 167 -4.90 -10.32 15.81
CA GLU A 167 -5.97 -9.65 16.51
C GLU A 167 -5.73 -8.14 16.57
N ILE A 168 -6.83 -7.40 16.43
CA ILE A 168 -6.88 -5.97 16.69
C ILE A 168 -7.77 -5.78 17.92
N THR A 169 -7.23 -5.20 18.98
CA THR A 169 -7.95 -4.97 20.24
C THR A 169 -7.94 -3.50 20.61
N SER A 170 -9.09 -3.01 21.05
CA SER A 170 -9.28 -1.64 21.54
C SER A 170 -9.55 -1.67 23.04
N GLY A 171 -8.97 -0.74 23.79
CA GLY A 171 -9.16 -0.63 25.24
C GLY A 171 -8.77 0.77 25.77
N PRO A 172 -8.75 0.95 27.10
CA PRO A 172 -8.42 2.23 27.73
C PRO A 172 -7.02 2.74 27.36
N GLU A 173 -6.08 1.82 27.14
CA GLU A 173 -4.68 2.11 26.75
C GLU A 173 -4.52 2.37 25.24
N GLY A 174 -5.61 2.34 24.48
CA GLY A 174 -5.62 2.58 23.04
C GLY A 174 -5.87 1.32 22.23
N ILE A 175 -5.22 1.22 21.07
CA ILE A 175 -5.43 0.15 20.10
C ILE A 175 -4.15 -0.66 19.95
N ARG A 176 -4.25 -1.98 20.09
CA ARG A 176 -3.18 -2.92 19.73
C ARG A 176 -3.53 -3.59 18.41
N ILE A 177 -2.60 -3.54 17.45
CA ILE A 177 -2.70 -4.18 16.14
C ILE A 177 -1.63 -5.27 16.08
N GLY A 178 -2.02 -6.54 16.05
CA GLY A 178 -1.07 -7.66 15.94
C GLY A 178 -0.26 -7.62 14.63
N ALA A 179 0.94 -8.20 14.65
CA ALA A 179 1.87 -8.16 13.50
C ALA A 179 1.36 -8.85 12.22
N LEU A 180 0.42 -9.78 12.35
CA LEU A 180 -0.28 -10.46 11.25
C LEU A 180 -1.59 -9.80 10.85
N ALA A 181 -2.00 -8.72 11.52
CA ALA A 181 -3.19 -7.96 11.10
C ALA A 181 -2.95 -7.37 9.71
N THR A 182 -3.84 -7.72 8.79
CA THR A 182 -3.78 -7.28 7.39
C THR A 182 -4.34 -5.88 7.24
N TRP A 183 -4.06 -5.23 6.10
CA TRP A 183 -4.72 -3.97 5.75
C TRP A 183 -6.25 -4.13 5.68
N THR A 184 -6.74 -5.28 5.20
CA THR A 184 -8.17 -5.58 5.19
C THR A 184 -8.75 -5.67 6.61
N ASP A 185 -8.01 -6.26 7.56
CA ASP A 185 -8.46 -6.33 8.96
C ASP A 185 -8.59 -4.92 9.56
N VAL A 186 -7.59 -4.05 9.34
CA VAL A 186 -7.61 -2.65 9.79
C VAL A 186 -8.74 -1.83 9.16
N GLN A 187 -9.02 -2.03 7.87
CA GLN A 187 -10.11 -1.34 7.18
C GLN A 187 -11.50 -1.74 7.72
N ARG A 188 -11.63 -2.96 8.25
CA ARG A 188 -12.89 -3.51 8.78
C ARG A 188 -13.09 -3.24 10.27
N ALA A 189 -12.00 -3.04 11.02
CA ALA A 189 -12.06 -2.77 12.45
C ALA A 189 -12.75 -1.43 12.72
N ASP A 190 -13.57 -1.38 13.77
CA ASP A 190 -14.10 -0.12 14.29
C ASP A 190 -13.07 0.53 15.22
N LEU A 191 -12.22 1.37 14.63
CA LEU A 191 -11.14 2.06 15.34
C LEU A 191 -11.57 3.45 15.84
N GLY A 192 -12.73 3.95 15.40
CA GLY A 192 -13.17 5.32 15.68
C GLY A 192 -12.49 6.40 14.81
N SER A 193 -13.03 7.62 14.87
CA SER A 193 -12.66 8.72 13.98
C SER A 193 -11.22 9.23 14.15
N GLY A 194 -10.65 9.06 15.35
CA GLY A 194 -9.26 9.42 15.64
C GLY A 194 -8.25 8.60 14.84
N PHE A 195 -8.62 7.42 14.35
CA PHE A 195 -7.72 6.48 13.67
C PHE A 195 -8.03 6.30 12.18
N ARG A 196 -8.96 7.11 11.65
CA ARG A 196 -9.42 7.05 10.27
C ARG A 196 -8.30 7.19 9.24
N ALA A 197 -7.26 7.99 9.51
CA ALA A 197 -6.09 8.10 8.63
C ALA A 197 -5.44 6.74 8.32
N LEU A 198 -5.36 5.83 9.30
CA LEU A 198 -4.77 4.51 9.10
C LEU A 198 -5.65 3.64 8.18
N GLN A 199 -6.98 3.73 8.35
CA GLN A 199 -7.92 3.03 7.49
C GLN A 199 -7.92 3.60 6.06
N GLU A 200 -7.78 4.91 5.91
CA GLU A 200 -7.63 5.57 4.61
C GLU A 200 -6.32 5.17 3.92
N ALA A 201 -5.19 5.16 4.63
CA ALA A 201 -3.94 4.64 4.11
C ALA A 201 -4.08 3.18 3.65
N GLY A 202 -4.72 2.32 4.44
CA GLY A 202 -4.94 0.92 4.10
C GLY A 202 -5.71 0.70 2.79
N ARG A 203 -6.64 1.61 2.43
CA ARG A 203 -7.38 1.54 1.15
C ARG A 203 -6.52 1.91 -0.06
N GLU A 204 -5.48 2.71 0.16
CA GLU A 204 -4.57 3.21 -0.86
C GLU A 204 -3.33 2.32 -1.07
N VAL A 205 -3.10 1.35 -0.16
CA VAL A 205 -2.03 0.36 -0.28
C VAL A 205 -2.39 -0.67 -1.36
N GLY A 206 -1.61 -0.69 -2.45
CA GLY A 206 -1.68 -1.73 -3.47
C GLY A 206 -3.09 -2.00 -4.00
N SER A 207 -3.39 -3.26 -4.31
CA SER A 207 -4.72 -3.74 -4.71
C SER A 207 -5.43 -4.40 -3.53
N PRO A 208 -6.74 -4.67 -3.62
CA PRO A 208 -7.45 -5.47 -2.62
C PRO A 208 -6.79 -6.85 -2.33
N GLN A 209 -6.17 -7.48 -3.34
CA GLN A 209 -5.43 -8.73 -3.17
C GLN A 209 -4.19 -8.53 -2.28
N ILE A 210 -3.45 -7.45 -2.50
CA ILE A 210 -2.33 -7.06 -1.62
C ILE A 210 -2.86 -6.74 -0.23
N GLN A 211 -3.95 -5.98 -0.11
CA GLN A 211 -4.52 -5.60 1.20
C GLN A 211 -4.99 -6.80 2.03
N ASN A 212 -5.44 -7.87 1.38
CA ASN A 212 -5.87 -9.11 2.04
C ASN A 212 -4.70 -9.95 2.58
N ALA A 213 -3.48 -9.73 2.11
CA ALA A 213 -2.30 -10.51 2.49
C ALA A 213 -1.27 -9.68 3.27
N ALA A 214 -0.97 -8.47 2.81
CA ALA A 214 0.00 -7.57 3.40
C ALA A 214 -0.42 -7.14 4.81
N THR A 215 0.52 -7.23 5.74
CA THR A 215 0.32 -6.86 7.14
C THR A 215 0.81 -5.45 7.42
N VAL A 216 0.21 -4.80 8.41
CA VAL A 216 0.59 -3.42 8.79
C VAL A 216 2.00 -3.39 9.38
N ALA A 217 2.34 -4.36 10.24
CA ALA A 217 3.70 -4.50 10.76
C ALA A 217 4.70 -4.84 9.65
N GLY A 218 4.31 -5.67 8.68
CA GLY A 218 5.13 -5.95 7.50
C GLY A 218 5.45 -4.68 6.71
N ASN A 219 4.47 -3.79 6.51
CA ASN A 219 4.68 -2.49 5.87
C ASN A 219 5.70 -1.61 6.63
N VAL A 220 5.63 -1.60 7.97
CA VAL A 220 6.58 -0.88 8.83
C VAL A 220 7.98 -1.48 8.76
N CYS A 221 8.10 -2.81 8.91
CA CYS A 221 9.39 -3.52 8.85
C CYS A 221 10.05 -3.43 7.47
N ASN A 222 9.26 -3.30 6.41
CA ASN A 222 9.74 -3.10 5.05
C ASN A 222 10.49 -1.77 4.88
N ALA A 223 10.17 -0.76 5.71
CA ALA A 223 10.83 0.55 5.81
C ALA A 223 11.07 1.22 4.44
N SER A 224 10.08 1.13 3.55
CA SER A 224 10.10 1.86 2.28
C SER A 224 9.78 3.34 2.55
N PRO A 225 10.52 4.30 1.94
CA PRO A 225 10.15 5.72 2.02
C PRO A 225 8.73 6.01 1.53
N ALA A 226 8.22 5.15 0.63
CA ALA A 226 6.89 5.23 0.05
C ALA A 226 5.84 4.34 0.74
N ALA A 227 6.11 3.89 1.98
CA ALA A 227 5.17 3.09 2.75
C ALA A 227 4.02 3.96 3.31
N ASP A 228 2.85 3.87 2.67
CA ASP A 228 1.63 4.63 3.02
C ASP A 228 1.26 4.53 4.52
N GLY A 229 1.41 3.33 5.09
CA GLY A 229 1.10 3.06 6.49
C GLY A 229 1.95 3.85 7.47
N THR A 230 3.23 4.06 7.16
CA THR A 230 4.20 4.68 8.09
C THR A 230 3.81 6.12 8.41
N ALA A 231 3.37 6.91 7.41
CA ALA A 231 2.93 8.28 7.66
C ALA A 231 1.70 8.32 8.58
N ALA A 232 0.70 7.48 8.33
CA ALA A 232 -0.50 7.40 9.18
C ALA A 232 -0.15 7.00 10.62
N LEU A 233 0.67 5.98 10.79
CA LEU A 233 1.09 5.51 12.12
C LEU A 233 1.92 6.56 12.88
N LEU A 234 2.78 7.32 12.19
CA LEU A 234 3.55 8.41 12.81
C LEU A 234 2.65 9.55 13.31
N ALA A 235 1.67 9.97 12.50
CA ALA A 235 0.69 10.99 12.92
C ALA A 235 -0.16 10.51 14.11
N LEU A 236 -0.38 9.20 14.21
CA LEU A 236 -1.06 8.54 15.33
C LEU A 236 -0.12 8.18 16.50
N GLY A 237 1.14 8.60 16.47
CA GLY A 237 2.09 8.37 17.58
C GLY A 237 2.27 6.89 17.92
N ALA A 238 2.33 6.02 16.91
CA ALA A 238 2.45 4.58 17.10
C ALA A 238 3.75 4.18 17.80
N GLU A 239 3.67 3.11 18.60
CA GLU A 239 4.80 2.37 19.13
C GLU A 239 4.85 0.97 18.53
N VAL A 240 6.05 0.43 18.36
CA VAL A 240 6.31 -0.92 17.85
C VAL A 240 6.67 -1.83 19.03
N GLU A 241 5.87 -2.87 19.24
CA GLU A 241 6.17 -3.94 20.19
C GLU A 241 7.11 -4.95 19.54
N VAL A 242 8.28 -5.12 20.14
CA VAL A 242 9.34 -6.00 19.67
C VAL A 242 9.57 -7.08 20.72
N VAL A 243 9.57 -8.34 20.28
CA VAL A 243 9.85 -9.52 21.10
C VAL A 243 11.16 -10.12 20.64
N GLY A 244 12.05 -10.41 21.56
CA GLY A 244 13.31 -11.07 21.29
C GLY A 244 13.81 -11.88 22.48
N PRO A 245 15.08 -12.33 22.45
CA PRO A 245 15.65 -13.18 23.50
C PRO A 245 15.67 -12.53 24.89
N ALA A 246 15.76 -11.19 24.95
CA ALA A 246 15.76 -10.43 26.19
C ALA A 246 14.35 -10.08 26.72
N GLY A 247 13.30 -10.58 26.06
CA GLY A 247 11.91 -10.28 26.38
C GLY A 247 11.29 -9.27 25.41
N THR A 248 10.32 -8.50 25.92
CA THR A 248 9.50 -7.57 25.12
C THR A 248 9.88 -6.13 25.41
N ARG A 249 9.98 -5.31 24.36
CA ARG A 249 10.19 -3.86 24.46
C ARG A 249 9.25 -3.10 23.53
N ARG A 250 9.01 -1.81 23.82
CA ARG A 250 8.29 -0.89 22.93
C ARG A 250 9.24 0.19 22.44
N VAL A 251 9.08 0.59 21.19
CA VAL A 251 9.88 1.62 20.52
C VAL A 251 8.94 2.60 19.85
N ALA A 252 9.14 3.90 20.00
CA ALA A 252 8.40 4.86 19.19
C ALA A 252 8.66 4.60 17.70
N LEU A 253 7.63 4.65 16.86
CA LEU A 253 7.79 4.38 15.43
C LEU A 253 8.82 5.31 14.76
N ALA A 254 8.91 6.55 15.24
CA ALA A 254 9.88 7.53 14.77
C ALA A 254 11.35 7.09 14.99
N ASP A 255 11.60 6.28 16.02
CA ASP A 255 12.93 5.74 16.33
C ASP A 255 13.11 4.32 15.78
N PHE A 256 12.01 3.65 15.41
CA PHE A 256 12.05 2.31 14.85
C PHE A 256 12.50 2.28 13.39
N VAL A 257 12.02 3.21 12.55
CA VAL A 257 12.42 3.30 11.14
C VAL A 257 13.59 4.27 11.02
N THR A 258 14.81 3.75 10.95
CA THR A 258 16.05 4.53 11.05
C THR A 258 16.60 4.97 9.69
N GLY A 259 16.11 4.38 8.59
CA GLY A 259 16.55 4.71 7.25
C GLY A 259 15.81 3.92 6.16
N VAL A 260 16.24 4.10 4.92
CA VAL A 260 15.70 3.37 3.76
C VAL A 260 15.98 1.88 3.95
N ARG A 261 14.92 1.08 4.08
CA ARG A 261 14.99 -0.37 4.35
C ARG A 261 15.73 -0.73 5.65
N GLN A 262 15.79 0.20 6.61
CA GLN A 262 16.50 0.02 7.87
C GLN A 262 15.54 0.24 9.05
N VAL A 263 15.55 -0.73 9.97
CA VAL A 263 14.74 -0.71 11.18
C VAL A 263 15.57 -1.08 12.41
N ALA A 264 15.14 -0.62 13.58
CA ALA A 264 15.77 -0.87 14.87
C ALA A 264 15.38 -2.26 15.44
N LEU A 265 15.67 -3.32 14.68
CA LEU A 265 15.60 -4.71 15.13
C LEU A 265 17.01 -5.26 15.33
N ALA A 266 17.26 -5.80 16.52
CA ALA A 266 18.44 -6.59 16.83
C ALA A 266 18.28 -8.04 16.29
N PRO A 267 19.37 -8.83 16.24
CA PRO A 267 19.29 -10.23 15.87
C PRO A 267 18.28 -11.00 16.74
N ALA A 268 17.51 -11.88 16.11
CA ALA A 268 16.45 -12.67 16.73
C ALA A 268 15.29 -11.87 17.35
N GLU A 269 15.10 -10.61 16.95
CA GLU A 269 13.90 -9.85 17.30
C GLU A 269 12.82 -9.91 16.22
N ILE A 270 11.56 -9.88 16.67
CA ILE A 270 10.36 -9.95 15.85
C ILE A 270 9.40 -8.84 16.32
N VAL A 271 8.81 -8.11 15.38
CA VAL A 271 7.67 -7.23 15.71
C VAL A 271 6.45 -8.09 15.98
N SER A 272 5.87 -7.99 17.17
CA SER A 272 4.66 -8.74 17.57
C SER A 272 3.38 -7.91 17.45
N ALA A 273 3.47 -6.59 17.59
CA ALA A 273 2.34 -5.69 17.46
C ALA A 273 2.74 -4.23 17.24
N LEU A 274 1.77 -3.42 16.84
CA LEU A 274 1.80 -1.98 16.89
C LEU A 274 0.80 -1.50 17.95
N HIS A 275 1.20 -0.50 18.75
CA HIS A 275 0.35 0.13 19.75
C HIS A 275 0.07 1.56 19.33
N LEU A 276 -1.20 1.94 19.32
CA LEU A 276 -1.64 3.29 19.05
C LEU A 276 -2.27 3.84 20.33
N PRO A 277 -1.77 4.94 20.90
CA PRO A 277 -2.35 5.51 22.10
C PRO A 277 -3.79 5.99 21.85
N PRO A 278 -4.60 6.21 22.90
CA PRO A 278 -5.95 6.73 22.75
C PRO A 278 -5.92 8.12 22.08
N HIS A 279 -6.67 8.27 21.00
CA HIS A 279 -6.80 9.54 20.29
C HIS A 279 -8.26 9.99 20.25
N ALA A 280 -8.51 11.19 20.77
CA ALA A 280 -9.75 11.91 20.50
C ALA A 280 -9.56 12.82 19.28
N GLY A 281 -10.64 13.05 18.53
CA GLY A 281 -10.63 13.95 17.37
C GLY A 281 -10.76 13.20 16.05
N LEU A 282 -10.12 13.75 15.02
CA LEU A 282 -10.21 13.30 13.64
C LEU A 282 -8.82 13.09 13.07
N SER A 283 -8.67 12.05 12.25
CA SER A 283 -7.51 11.91 11.39
C SER A 283 -7.89 11.67 9.94
N ALA A 284 -7.00 12.07 9.03
CA ALA A 284 -7.15 11.89 7.59
C ALA A 284 -5.80 11.53 6.95
N PHE A 285 -5.85 10.79 5.84
CA PHE A 285 -4.71 10.46 5.00
C PHE A 285 -4.98 10.85 3.56
N VAL A 286 -3.97 11.43 2.89
CA VAL A 286 -4.02 11.76 1.47
C VAL A 286 -2.74 11.31 0.79
N LYS A 287 -2.92 10.69 -0.38
CA LYS A 287 -1.86 10.20 -1.25
C LYS A 287 -1.87 10.94 -2.57
N LEU A 288 -0.67 11.33 -3.00
CA LEU A 288 -0.41 11.78 -4.35
C LEU A 288 0.41 10.71 -5.07
N GLY A 289 -0.13 10.20 -6.18
CA GLY A 289 0.58 9.32 -7.09
C GLY A 289 0.34 9.71 -8.53
N ALA A 290 1.10 9.11 -9.45
CA ALA A 290 0.99 9.38 -10.89
C ALA A 290 -0.37 8.97 -11.51
N ARG A 291 -1.18 8.18 -10.80
CA ARG A 291 -2.52 7.73 -11.18
C ARG A 291 -3.34 7.40 -9.94
N LYS A 292 -4.62 7.10 -10.11
CA LYS A 292 -5.56 6.92 -8.99
C LYS A 292 -5.41 5.60 -8.22
N TYR A 293 -4.97 4.51 -8.85
CA TYR A 293 -4.91 3.18 -8.22
C TYR A 293 -3.61 2.47 -8.57
N LEU A 294 -3.20 1.52 -7.72
CA LEU A 294 -2.00 0.68 -7.91
C LEU A 294 -0.76 1.53 -8.22
N VAL A 295 -0.53 2.54 -7.39
CA VAL A 295 0.55 3.51 -7.59
C VAL A 295 1.37 3.64 -6.32
N ILE A 296 2.68 3.83 -6.50
CA ILE A 296 3.59 4.20 -5.42
C ILE A 296 3.40 5.70 -5.16
N SER A 297 3.39 6.09 -3.89
CA SER A 297 3.22 7.49 -3.49
C SER A 297 4.41 8.33 -3.94
N ILE A 298 4.13 9.38 -4.72
CA ILE A 298 5.06 10.49 -4.97
C ILE A 298 5.22 11.29 -3.69
N ALA A 299 4.09 11.57 -3.03
CA ALA A 299 4.03 12.19 -1.71
C ALA A 299 2.80 11.65 -0.97
N MET A 300 2.86 11.62 0.35
CA MET A 300 1.72 11.25 1.19
C MET A 300 1.71 12.08 2.47
N VAL A 301 0.52 12.39 2.96
CA VAL A 301 0.33 13.15 4.19
C VAL A 301 -0.70 12.44 5.06
N ALA A 302 -0.38 12.27 6.33
CA ALA A 302 -1.34 11.94 7.36
C ALA A 302 -1.44 13.09 8.36
N ALA A 303 -2.65 13.40 8.81
CA ALA A 303 -2.87 14.38 9.85
C ALA A 303 -3.84 13.84 10.90
N HIS A 304 -3.57 14.15 12.16
CA HIS A 304 -4.47 13.98 13.29
C HIS A 304 -4.69 15.34 13.95
N VAL A 305 -5.95 15.68 14.21
CA VAL A 305 -6.35 16.95 14.80
C VAL A 305 -7.40 16.73 15.87
N ALA A 306 -7.20 17.35 17.03
CA ALA A 306 -8.23 17.49 18.06
C ALA A 306 -8.51 18.98 18.30
N ARG A 307 -9.77 19.31 18.58
CA ARG A 307 -10.20 20.68 18.87
C ARG A 307 -10.57 20.85 20.34
N ASP A 308 -10.34 22.04 20.88
CA ASP A 308 -10.87 22.44 22.18
C ASP A 308 -12.37 22.78 22.11
N ALA A 309 -12.95 23.15 23.27
CA ALA A 309 -14.35 23.54 23.38
C ALA A 309 -14.70 24.81 22.58
N GLN A 310 -13.70 25.64 22.26
CA GLN A 310 -13.83 26.88 21.49
C GLN A 310 -13.66 26.65 19.98
N GLY A 311 -13.43 25.39 19.56
CA GLY A 311 -13.26 24.99 18.18
C GLY A 311 -11.87 25.29 17.60
N ARG A 312 -10.89 25.62 18.44
CA ARG A 312 -9.49 25.82 18.04
C ARG A 312 -8.72 24.52 18.12
N ILE A 313 -7.63 24.41 17.37
CA ILE A 313 -6.78 23.22 17.39
C ILE A 313 -6.06 23.10 18.74
N ALA A 314 -6.39 22.06 19.50
CA ALA A 314 -5.73 21.72 20.77
C ALA A 314 -4.58 20.74 20.58
N ARG A 315 -4.66 19.89 19.54
CA ARG A 315 -3.62 18.94 19.15
C ARG A 315 -3.54 18.87 17.64
N ALA A 316 -2.32 18.92 17.12
CA ALA A 316 -2.00 18.62 15.73
C ALA A 316 -0.85 17.62 15.68
N ALA A 317 -0.98 16.61 14.82
CA ALA A 317 0.13 15.77 14.40
C ALA A 317 0.04 15.61 12.89
N VAL A 318 1.11 15.94 12.17
CA VAL A 318 1.17 15.91 10.72
C VAL A 318 2.43 15.16 10.32
N ALA A 319 2.28 14.10 9.52
CA ALA A 319 3.39 13.31 9.02
C ALA A 319 3.39 13.28 7.49
N VAL A 320 4.58 13.40 6.92
CA VAL A 320 4.81 13.37 5.47
C VAL A 320 5.73 12.20 5.13
N GLY A 321 5.37 11.45 4.09
CA GLY A 321 6.17 10.34 3.53
C GLY A 321 6.54 10.59 2.06
N SER A 322 7.46 9.78 1.54
CA SER A 322 8.08 9.89 0.19
C SER A 322 8.89 11.17 -0.10
N CYS A 323 8.87 12.18 0.77
CA CYS A 323 9.65 13.42 0.59
C CYS A 323 11.03 13.40 1.27
N ALA A 324 11.36 12.34 2.00
CA ALA A 324 12.63 12.16 2.70
C ALA A 324 12.97 10.66 2.79
N PRO A 325 14.21 10.28 3.20
CA PRO A 325 14.60 8.87 3.37
C PRO A 325 13.70 8.06 4.31
N VAL A 326 13.05 8.74 5.26
CA VAL A 326 12.03 8.18 6.16
C VAL A 326 10.88 9.17 6.27
N ALA A 327 9.66 8.67 6.51
CA ALA A 327 8.53 9.54 6.80
C ALA A 327 8.79 10.31 8.11
N ARG A 328 8.39 11.58 8.16
CA ARG A 328 8.68 12.48 9.29
C ARG A 328 7.46 13.25 9.74
N ARG A 329 7.37 13.45 11.05
CA ARG A 329 6.45 14.43 11.64
C ARG A 329 6.95 15.84 11.39
N GLN A 330 6.02 16.73 11.06
CA GLN A 330 6.26 18.11 10.69
C GLN A 330 6.08 18.99 11.93
N ARG A 331 7.04 18.93 12.87
CA ARG A 331 6.84 19.48 14.23
C ARG A 331 6.68 21.00 14.25
N ALA A 332 7.43 21.70 13.39
CA ALA A 332 7.28 23.14 13.25
C ALA A 332 5.87 23.53 12.76
N LEU A 333 5.34 22.81 11.75
CA LEU A 333 3.97 22.98 11.30
C LEU A 333 2.96 22.64 12.40
N GLU A 334 3.12 21.50 13.07
CA GLU A 334 2.23 21.09 14.16
C GLU A 334 2.11 22.17 15.25
N ALA A 335 3.23 22.79 15.65
CA ALA A 335 3.24 23.87 16.61
C ALA A 335 2.51 25.12 16.10
N ALA A 336 2.69 25.48 14.83
CA ALA A 336 2.02 26.63 14.21
C ALA A 336 0.50 26.43 14.08
N LEU A 337 0.02 25.19 13.99
CA LEU A 337 -1.41 24.89 13.91
C LEU A 337 -2.13 25.01 15.25
N ILE A 338 -1.44 24.90 16.39
CA ILE A 338 -2.07 24.98 17.71
C ILE A 338 -2.71 26.36 17.93
N GLY A 339 -3.96 26.38 18.41
CA GLY A 339 -4.73 27.60 18.66
C GLY A 339 -5.41 28.22 17.43
N ALA A 340 -5.07 27.77 16.23
CA ALA A 340 -5.73 28.19 14.99
C ALA A 340 -7.17 27.70 14.91
N ARG A 341 -8.02 28.38 14.12
CA ARG A 341 -9.35 27.86 13.75
C ARG A 341 -9.25 27.11 12.42
N ALA A 342 -10.26 26.29 12.14
CA ALA A 342 -10.31 25.48 10.93
C ALA A 342 -10.19 26.30 9.64
N ASP A 343 -10.78 27.49 9.63
CA ASP A 343 -10.81 28.38 8.46
C ASP A 343 -9.45 29.03 8.20
N ASP A 344 -8.60 29.14 9.23
CA ASP A 344 -7.28 29.76 9.15
C ASP A 344 -6.16 28.73 8.82
N LEU A 345 -6.49 27.44 8.77
CA LEU A 345 -5.49 26.37 8.63
C LEU A 345 -4.75 26.43 7.29
N ALA A 346 -5.39 26.91 6.24
CA ALA A 346 -4.75 27.01 4.92
C ALA A 346 -3.57 27.99 4.94
N ASP A 347 -3.74 29.12 5.62
CA ASP A 347 -2.71 30.17 5.72
C ASP A 347 -1.60 29.82 6.71
N ALA A 348 -1.91 28.95 7.69
CA ALA A 348 -0.94 28.44 8.65
C ALA A 348 0.02 27.39 8.06
N VAL A 349 -0.32 26.77 6.93
CA VAL A 349 0.58 25.86 6.21
C VAL A 349 1.51 26.66 5.33
N ARG A 350 2.79 26.69 5.68
CA ARG A 350 3.81 27.42 4.92
C ARG A 350 5.02 26.54 4.60
N PRO A 351 5.70 26.74 3.44
CA PRO A 351 6.87 25.95 3.06
C PRO A 351 7.99 25.93 4.12
N ASP A 352 8.23 27.06 4.80
CA ASP A 352 9.29 27.21 5.82
C ASP A 352 9.08 26.33 7.07
N LEU A 353 7.86 25.80 7.24
CA LEU A 353 7.49 24.95 8.38
C LEU A 353 7.57 23.45 8.05
N LEU A 354 7.92 23.09 6.82
CA LEU A 354 8.06 21.71 6.37
C LEU A 354 9.52 21.25 6.52
N GLU A 355 9.70 20.14 7.23
CA GLU A 355 10.96 19.44 7.44
C GLU A 355 11.08 18.27 6.45
N GLY A 356 12.17 18.27 5.66
CA GLY A 356 12.52 17.20 4.73
C GLY A 356 12.44 17.64 3.29
#